data_AF-A0A1V3TT67-F1
#
_entry.id   AF-A0A1V3TT67-F1
#
_cell.length_a   1.000
_cell.length_b   1.000
_cell.length_c   1.000
_cell.angle_alpha   90.00
_cell.angle_beta   90.00
_cell.angle_gamma   90.00
#
_symmetry.space_group_name_H-M   'P 1'
#
loop_
_entity.id
_entity.type
_entity.pdbx_description
1 polymer ?
#
loop_
_entity_poly.entity_id
_entity_poly.type
_entity_poly.pdbx_seq_one_letter_code
_entity_poly.pdbx_strand_id
1 'polypeptide(L)'
;MNKFTKLSAAALLAVLLAACDKPASNTTAEAAKPAATQESPEAIQAQGVADFKKLVEWNQVQEQALAGVQAELQQVLSTGDKAKIEEAITTFTGKVDAVLKSLDELEIKNADVNAFKAKTKEVLTLSNSLITESVKVMTNPTPEAQQGIQAKTQQLMQVGGELQQAQAALEQKFGASAK
;
A
#
# COMPACT_ATOMS: atom_id res chain seq x y z
N MET A 1 -25.92 11.37 -36.22
CA MET A 1 -25.58 11.23 -37.66
C MET A 1 -24.54 12.29 -38.01
N ASN A 2 -23.73 12.02 -39.05
CA ASN A 2 -22.46 12.65 -39.52
C ASN A 2 -21.25 11.81 -39.05
N LYS A 3 -20.68 10.81 -39.75
CA LYS A 3 -20.48 10.47 -41.18
C LYS A 3 -19.66 11.49 -41.99
N PHE A 4 -18.60 10.94 -42.64
CA PHE A 4 -17.58 11.52 -43.55
C PHE A 4 -16.36 12.11 -42.81
N THR A 5 -15.13 11.59 -42.94
CA THR A 5 -14.35 11.30 -44.16
C THR A 5 -13.20 10.34 -43.80
N LYS A 6 -13.23 9.03 -44.09
CA LYS A 6 -12.69 8.34 -45.28
C LYS A 6 -11.31 8.84 -45.81
N LEU A 7 -10.36 7.88 -45.78
CA LEU A 7 -9.25 7.63 -46.72
C LEU A 7 -7.91 8.36 -46.52
N SER A 8 -6.94 7.62 -45.95
CA SER A 8 -5.63 7.35 -46.59
C SER A 8 -5.00 6.16 -45.85
N ALA A 9 -5.07 4.93 -46.37
CA ALA A 9 -4.16 4.37 -47.37
C ALA A 9 -2.72 4.17 -46.85
N ALA A 10 -2.46 2.91 -46.48
CA ALA A 10 -1.29 2.09 -46.80
C ALA A 10 0.13 2.54 -46.41
N ALA A 11 0.88 1.53 -45.93
CA ALA A 11 2.34 1.39 -45.84
C ALA A 11 3.01 2.22 -44.72
N LEU A 12 3.85 1.67 -43.83
CA LEU A 12 4.79 0.57 -44.00
C LEU A 12 4.76 -0.42 -42.83
N LEU A 13 4.51 -1.68 -43.17
CA LEU A 13 4.97 -2.86 -42.45
C LEU A 13 6.11 -3.44 -43.32
N ALA A 14 7.36 -3.15 -42.97
CA ALA A 14 8.53 -3.86 -43.49
C ALA A 14 9.70 -3.69 -42.51
N VAL A 15 9.97 -4.72 -41.71
CA VAL A 15 11.18 -5.57 -41.81
C VAL A 15 12.38 -4.96 -41.10
N LEU A 16 12.76 -5.58 -39.97
CA LEU A 16 14.12 -6.01 -39.68
C LEU A 16 14.05 -7.26 -38.79
N LEU A 17 13.76 -8.39 -39.45
CA LEU A 17 14.22 -9.71 -39.03
C LEU A 17 15.73 -9.76 -39.27
N ALA A 18 16.51 -9.73 -38.20
CA ALA A 18 17.92 -10.12 -38.21
C ALA A 18 18.30 -10.69 -36.83
N ALA A 19 17.86 -11.93 -36.57
CA ALA A 19 18.56 -12.90 -35.71
C ALA A 19 17.82 -14.26 -35.69
N CYS A 20 17.99 -15.06 -36.74
CA CYS A 20 18.14 -16.52 -36.70
C CYS A 20 19.64 -16.76 -36.96
N ASP A 21 20.42 -17.74 -36.48
CA ASP A 21 20.27 -19.03 -35.79
C ASP A 21 21.74 -19.39 -35.36
N LYS A 22 22.05 -19.73 -34.09
CA LYS A 22 22.45 -21.08 -33.57
C LYS A 22 23.87 -21.61 -33.96
N PRO A 23 24.48 -22.64 -33.29
CA PRO A 23 24.54 -23.11 -31.89
C PRO A 23 25.97 -23.09 -31.28
N ALA A 24 26.11 -23.29 -29.96
CA ALA A 24 27.25 -24.01 -29.38
C ALA A 24 26.91 -24.60 -28.00
N SER A 25 26.66 -25.92 -27.98
CA SER A 25 26.82 -26.74 -26.78
C SER A 25 28.32 -26.93 -26.52
N ASN A 26 28.75 -26.79 -25.27
CA ASN A 26 29.75 -27.68 -24.69
C ASN A 26 29.65 -27.69 -23.16
N THR A 27 29.67 -28.91 -22.65
CA THR A 27 29.38 -29.39 -21.31
C THR A 27 30.54 -29.19 -20.33
N THR A 28 30.18 -29.13 -19.04
CA THR A 28 30.90 -29.68 -17.86
C THR A 28 31.45 -28.64 -16.88
N ALA A 29 30.78 -28.50 -15.73
CA ALA A 29 31.35 -28.79 -14.41
C ALA A 29 30.26 -28.67 -13.34
N GLU A 30 29.83 -29.83 -12.86
CA GLU A 30 29.03 -29.99 -11.65
C GLU A 30 29.86 -29.52 -10.45
N ALA A 31 29.35 -28.51 -9.75
CA ALA A 31 29.78 -28.17 -8.39
C ALA A 31 28.51 -27.99 -7.56
N ALA A 32 28.19 -29.02 -6.78
CA ALA A 32 27.10 -29.01 -5.82
C ALA A 32 27.31 -27.86 -4.81
N LYS A 33 26.42 -26.86 -4.86
CA LYS A 33 26.26 -25.79 -3.88
C LYS A 33 24.77 -25.69 -3.55
N PRO A 34 24.35 -25.42 -2.31
CA PRO A 34 22.95 -25.57 -1.91
C PRO A 34 22.07 -24.70 -2.79
N ALA A 35 21.10 -25.30 -3.46
CA ALA A 35 20.09 -24.61 -4.22
C ALA A 35 19.22 -23.81 -3.24
N ALA A 36 19.57 -22.55 -3.02
CA ALA A 36 18.55 -21.55 -2.78
C ALA A 36 17.73 -21.51 -4.08
N THR A 37 16.49 -21.99 -4.04
CA THR A 37 15.56 -21.94 -5.16
C THR A 37 15.42 -20.48 -5.61
N GLN A 38 16.16 -20.08 -6.65
CA GLN A 38 15.89 -18.82 -7.34
C GLN A 38 14.55 -18.99 -8.05
N GLU A 39 13.54 -18.28 -7.58
CA GLU A 39 12.24 -18.22 -8.25
C GLU A 39 12.39 -17.61 -9.65
N SER A 40 11.71 -18.18 -10.65
CA SER A 40 11.63 -17.62 -12.00
C SER A 40 10.96 -16.22 -11.95
N PRO A 41 11.34 -15.27 -12.82
CA PRO A 41 10.64 -13.99 -12.95
C PRO A 41 9.12 -14.11 -13.09
N GLU A 42 8.64 -15.16 -13.77
CA GLU A 42 7.21 -15.45 -13.93
C GLU A 42 6.54 -15.86 -12.61
N ALA A 43 7.24 -16.65 -11.79
CA ALA A 43 6.77 -17.04 -10.46
C ALA A 43 6.72 -15.83 -9.52
N ILE A 44 7.74 -14.97 -9.55
CA ILE A 44 7.78 -13.72 -8.77
C ILE A 44 6.62 -12.80 -9.18
N GLN A 45 6.32 -12.71 -10.49
CA GLN A 45 5.23 -11.90 -10.99
C GLN A 45 3.86 -12.45 -10.57
N ALA A 46 3.63 -13.76 -10.72
CA ALA A 46 2.38 -14.40 -10.29
C ALA A 46 2.17 -14.25 -8.77
N GLN A 47 3.22 -14.44 -7.97
CA GLN A 47 3.19 -14.24 -6.52
C GLN A 47 2.88 -12.78 -6.16
N GLY A 48 3.47 -11.82 -6.89
CA GLY A 48 3.20 -10.39 -6.71
C GLY A 48 1.75 -10.00 -6.99
N VAL A 49 1.15 -10.55 -8.05
CA VAL A 49 -0.29 -10.34 -8.36
C VAL A 49 -1.18 -10.88 -7.24
N ALA A 50 -0.92 -12.11 -6.78
CA ALA A 50 -1.70 -12.75 -5.73
C ALA A 50 -1.60 -11.97 -4.40
N ASP A 51 -0.40 -11.58 -4.00
CA ASP A 51 -0.20 -10.85 -2.75
C ASP A 51 -0.73 -9.42 -2.82
N PHE A 52 -0.59 -8.73 -3.96
CA PHE A 52 -1.15 -7.40 -4.13
C PHE A 52 -2.68 -7.43 -4.04
N LYS A 53 -3.32 -8.43 -4.66
CA LYS A 53 -4.77 -8.64 -4.55
C LYS A 53 -5.23 -8.81 -3.09
N LYS A 54 -4.54 -9.63 -2.30
CA LYS A 54 -4.84 -9.79 -0.86
C LYS A 54 -4.82 -8.45 -0.12
N LEU A 55 -3.82 -7.60 -0.38
CA LEU A 55 -3.73 -6.29 0.27
C LEU A 55 -4.87 -5.35 -0.15
N VAL A 56 -5.23 -5.35 -1.44
CA VAL A 56 -6.36 -4.54 -1.94
C VAL A 56 -7.68 -4.96 -1.28
N GLU A 57 -7.95 -6.28 -1.25
CA GLU A 57 -9.15 -6.83 -0.61
C GLU A 57 -9.17 -6.56 0.89
N TRP A 58 -8.04 -6.74 1.57
CA TRP A 58 -7.89 -6.39 2.98
C TRP A 58 -8.20 -4.91 3.23
N ASN A 59 -7.63 -4.00 2.42
CA ASN A 59 -7.81 -2.56 2.60
C ASN A 59 -9.28 -2.15 2.46
N GLN A 60 -10.00 -2.71 1.48
CA GLN A 60 -11.44 -2.45 1.31
C GLN A 60 -12.26 -2.83 2.54
N VAL A 61 -11.95 -3.97 3.17
CA VAL A 61 -12.60 -4.41 4.40
C VAL A 61 -12.29 -3.45 5.55
N GLN A 62 -11.04 -3.01 5.68
CA GLN A 62 -10.65 -2.12 6.78
C GLN A 62 -11.21 -0.71 6.63
N GLU A 63 -11.30 -0.17 5.40
CA GLU A 63 -11.93 1.13 5.15
C GLU A 63 -13.39 1.14 5.62
N GLN A 64 -14.14 0.09 5.32
CA GLN A 64 -15.52 -0.06 5.79
C GLN A 64 -15.59 -0.21 7.31
N ALA A 65 -14.66 -0.96 7.92
CA ALA A 65 -14.61 -1.16 9.36
C ALA A 65 -14.25 0.11 10.14
N LEU A 66 -13.43 0.99 9.56
CA LEU A 66 -12.96 2.23 10.20
C LEU A 66 -13.88 3.43 9.95
N ALA A 67 -14.67 3.44 8.88
CA ALA A 67 -15.52 4.58 8.53
C ALA A 67 -16.49 4.97 9.67
N GLY A 68 -17.12 3.97 10.30
CA GLY A 68 -18.07 4.21 11.40
C GLY A 68 -17.42 4.82 12.63
N VAL A 69 -16.30 4.25 13.10
CA VAL A 69 -15.61 4.74 14.31
C VAL A 69 -14.95 6.11 14.08
N GLN A 70 -14.52 6.41 12.85
CA GLN A 70 -13.99 7.72 12.51
C GLN A 70 -15.09 8.80 12.54
N ALA A 71 -16.26 8.51 11.98
CA ALA A 71 -17.40 9.42 12.02
C ALA A 71 -17.87 9.67 13.47
N GLU A 72 -17.95 8.61 14.28
CA GLU A 72 -18.30 8.69 15.70
C GLU A 72 -17.31 9.55 16.49
N LEU A 73 -16.00 9.35 16.29
CA LEU A 73 -14.98 10.16 16.94
C LEU A 73 -15.15 11.65 16.59
N GLN A 74 -15.36 11.99 15.32
CA GLN A 74 -15.60 13.39 14.90
C GLN A 74 -16.85 13.98 15.54
N GLN A 75 -17.94 13.21 15.59
CA GLN A 75 -19.19 13.63 16.23
C GLN A 75 -18.97 13.91 17.72
N VAL A 76 -18.31 13.00 18.44
CA VAL A 76 -18.06 13.15 19.88
C VAL A 76 -17.13 14.33 20.17
N LEU A 77 -16.09 14.55 19.35
CA LEU A 77 -15.20 15.72 19.48
C LEU A 77 -15.96 17.06 19.42
N SER A 78 -17.01 17.14 18.60
CA SER A 78 -17.83 18.36 18.49
C SER A 78 -18.63 18.70 19.76
N THR A 79 -18.83 17.73 20.66
CA THR A 79 -19.57 17.93 21.91
C THR A 79 -18.76 18.62 23.00
N GLY A 80 -17.43 18.55 22.93
CA GLY A 80 -16.53 19.03 23.99
C GLY A 80 -16.59 18.24 25.31
N ASP A 81 -17.37 17.16 25.38
CA ASP A 81 -17.50 16.31 26.55
C ASP A 81 -16.25 15.44 26.71
N LYS A 82 -15.37 15.80 27.65
CA LYS A 82 -14.07 15.14 27.85
C LYS A 82 -14.20 13.64 28.10
N ALA A 83 -15.18 13.20 28.89
CA ALA A 83 -15.34 11.79 29.22
C ALA A 83 -15.73 10.97 27.98
N LYS A 84 -16.65 11.49 27.17
CA LYS A 84 -17.03 10.84 25.91
C LYS A 84 -15.90 10.86 24.90
N ILE A 85 -15.13 11.94 24.83
CA ILE A 85 -13.97 12.04 23.94
C ILE A 85 -12.92 10.99 24.31
N GLU A 86 -12.65 10.78 25.60
CA GLU A 86 -11.73 9.73 26.10
C GLU A 86 -12.22 8.31 25.78
N GLU A 87 -13.53 8.06 25.87
CA GLU A 87 -14.13 6.78 25.48
C GLU A 87 -14.05 6.54 23.96
N ALA A 88 -14.39 7.57 23.16
CA ALA A 88 -14.36 7.50 21.71
C ALA A 88 -12.93 7.30 21.17
N ILE A 89 -11.93 7.99 21.74
CA ILE A 89 -10.53 7.79 21.33
C ILE A 89 -10.04 6.40 21.71
N THR A 90 -10.43 5.85 22.86
CA THR A 90 -10.08 4.48 23.27
C THR A 90 -10.67 3.45 22.31
N THR A 91 -11.93 3.64 21.90
CA THR A 91 -12.60 2.79 20.90
C THR A 91 -11.91 2.88 19.55
N PHE A 92 -11.58 4.10 19.10
CA PHE A 92 -10.84 4.33 17.86
C PHE A 92 -9.47 3.64 17.87
N THR A 93 -8.66 3.85 18.91
CA THR A 93 -7.32 3.23 19.01
C THR A 93 -7.41 1.72 19.04
N GLY A 94 -8.39 1.14 19.75
CA GLY A 94 -8.60 -0.30 19.78
C GLY A 94 -8.98 -0.88 18.42
N LYS A 95 -9.74 -0.15 17.60
CA LYS A 95 -10.04 -0.54 16.22
C LYS A 95 -8.79 -0.46 15.34
N VAL A 96 -7.98 0.58 15.48
CA VAL A 96 -6.71 0.67 14.73
C VAL A 96 -5.74 -0.44 15.12
N ASP A 97 -5.64 -0.80 16.40
CA ASP A 97 -4.81 -1.92 16.86
C ASP A 97 -5.27 -3.26 16.26
N ALA A 98 -6.58 -3.48 16.18
CA ALA A 98 -7.14 -4.65 15.51
C ALA A 98 -6.82 -4.68 14.00
N VAL A 99 -6.89 -3.51 13.34
CA VAL A 99 -6.49 -3.37 11.93
C VAL A 99 -5.00 -3.67 11.75
N LEU A 100 -4.12 -3.10 12.57
CA LEU A 100 -2.68 -3.35 12.54
C LEU A 100 -2.36 -4.83 12.75
N LYS A 101 -3.03 -5.49 13.69
CA LYS A 101 -2.90 -6.93 13.91
C LYS A 101 -3.34 -7.73 12.68
N SER A 102 -4.49 -7.39 12.09
CA SER A 102 -4.95 -8.06 10.87
C SER A 102 -4.00 -7.85 9.68
N LEU A 103 -3.36 -6.68 9.60
CA LEU A 103 -2.33 -6.41 8.60
C LEU A 103 -1.13 -7.32 8.81
N ASP A 104 -0.66 -7.48 10.05
CA ASP A 104 0.46 -8.37 10.38
C ASP A 104 0.18 -9.82 10.00
N GLU A 105 -1.05 -10.29 10.18
CA GLU A 105 -1.51 -11.64 9.83
C GLU A 105 -1.54 -11.92 8.31
N LEU A 106 -1.53 -10.88 7.45
CA LEU A 106 -1.47 -11.10 6.00
C LEU A 106 -0.14 -11.72 5.58
N GLU A 107 -0.19 -12.94 5.05
CA GLU A 107 0.96 -13.59 4.46
C GLU A 107 1.25 -13.02 3.06
N ILE A 108 2.28 -12.18 3.00
CA ILE A 108 2.80 -11.53 1.79
C ILE A 108 4.23 -12.02 1.57
N LYS A 109 4.47 -12.63 0.41
CA LYS A 109 5.77 -13.22 0.04
C LYS A 109 6.54 -12.35 -0.92
N ASN A 110 5.85 -11.67 -1.84
CA ASN A 110 6.50 -10.77 -2.77
C ASN A 110 7.13 -9.57 -2.05
N ALA A 111 8.42 -9.31 -2.30
CA ALA A 111 9.19 -8.30 -1.58
C ALA A 111 8.64 -6.87 -1.73
N ASP A 112 8.22 -6.49 -2.94
CA ASP A 112 7.70 -5.13 -3.20
C ASP A 112 6.35 -4.93 -2.50
N VAL A 113 5.50 -5.95 -2.55
CA VAL A 113 4.19 -5.94 -1.88
C VAL A 113 4.38 -5.93 -0.36
N ASN A 114 5.38 -6.66 0.17
CA ASN A 114 5.68 -6.66 1.60
C ASN A 114 6.24 -5.32 2.09
N ALA A 115 7.08 -4.65 1.27
CA ALA A 115 7.56 -3.31 1.58
C ALA A 115 6.40 -2.30 1.63
N PHE A 116 5.42 -2.42 0.73
CA PHE A 116 4.21 -1.62 0.77
C PHE A 116 3.34 -1.90 2.01
N LYS A 117 3.15 -3.17 2.38
CA LYS A 117 2.51 -3.57 3.64
C LYS A 117 3.19 -2.91 4.85
N ALA A 118 4.52 -2.92 4.90
CA ALA A 118 5.28 -2.29 5.99
C ALA A 118 5.06 -0.77 6.06
N LYS A 119 5.09 -0.05 4.92
CA LYS A 119 4.75 1.38 4.88
C LYS A 119 3.30 1.66 5.27
N THR A 120 2.37 0.80 4.87
CA THR A 120 0.96 0.90 5.28
C THR A 120 0.84 0.84 6.80
N LYS A 121 1.55 -0.10 7.43
CA LYS A 121 1.62 -0.22 8.90
C LYS A 121 2.20 1.04 9.56
N GLU A 122 3.28 1.58 9.00
CA GLU A 122 3.91 2.81 9.49
C GLU A 122 2.94 4.00 9.45
N VAL A 123 2.26 4.21 8.31
CA VAL A 123 1.26 5.27 8.13
C VAL A 123 0.10 5.12 9.11
N LEU A 124 -0.44 3.91 9.28
CA LEU A 124 -1.53 3.66 10.23
C LEU A 124 -1.09 3.92 11.69
N THR A 125 0.12 3.51 12.05
CA THR A 125 0.69 3.71 13.39
C THR A 125 0.90 5.20 13.67
N LEU A 126 1.49 5.94 12.73
CA LEU A 126 1.72 7.38 12.86
C LEU A 126 0.39 8.15 12.90
N SER A 127 -0.58 7.79 12.07
CA SER A 127 -1.91 8.40 12.07
C SER A 127 -2.61 8.22 13.42
N ASN A 128 -2.56 7.01 13.98
CA ASN A 128 -3.16 6.72 15.29
C ASN A 128 -2.50 7.53 16.41
N SER A 129 -1.17 7.59 16.40
CA SER A 129 -0.38 8.38 17.35
C SER A 129 -0.72 9.87 17.26
N LEU A 130 -0.80 10.41 16.03
CA LEU A 130 -1.13 11.81 15.79
C LEU A 130 -2.54 12.16 16.29
N ILE A 131 -3.55 11.33 15.97
CA ILE A 131 -4.94 11.55 16.41
C ILE A 131 -5.01 11.51 17.94
N THR A 132 -4.41 10.49 18.57
CA THR A 132 -4.41 10.33 20.03
C THR A 132 -3.74 11.51 20.74
N GLU A 133 -2.59 11.97 20.24
CA GLU A 133 -1.89 13.14 20.78
C GLU A 133 -2.67 14.43 20.55
N SER A 134 -3.27 14.62 19.38
CA SER A 134 -4.11 15.79 19.09
C SER A 134 -5.28 15.90 20.06
N VAL A 135 -5.97 14.79 20.35
CA VAL A 135 -7.05 14.75 21.34
C VAL A 135 -6.55 15.08 22.74
N LYS A 136 -5.38 14.55 23.16
CA LYS A 136 -4.77 14.89 24.46
C LYS A 136 -4.40 16.37 24.57
N VAL A 137 -3.88 16.96 23.50
CA VAL A 137 -3.52 18.39 23.45
C VAL A 137 -4.76 19.29 23.48
N MET A 138 -5.87 18.88 22.88
CA MET A 138 -7.14 19.62 22.99
C MET A 138 -7.61 19.75 24.44
N THR A 139 -7.38 18.74 25.28
CA THR A 139 -7.81 18.77 26.69
C THR A 139 -6.76 19.36 27.63
N ASN A 140 -5.48 19.38 27.22
CA ASN A 140 -4.35 19.97 27.96
C ASN A 140 -3.26 20.52 27.01
N PRO A 141 -3.39 21.78 26.54
CA PRO A 141 -2.46 22.32 25.55
C PRO A 141 -1.12 22.70 26.16
N THR A 142 -0.02 22.21 25.57
CA THR A 142 1.34 22.68 25.87
C THR A 142 2.12 22.99 24.58
N PRO A 143 3.07 23.94 24.60
CA PRO A 143 3.92 24.23 23.45
C PRO A 143 4.68 23.00 22.92
N GLU A 144 5.20 22.16 23.83
CA GLU A 144 5.96 20.96 23.49
C GLU A 144 5.08 19.94 22.76
N ALA A 145 3.84 19.75 23.22
CA ALA A 145 2.92 18.82 22.59
C ALA A 145 2.43 19.32 21.23
N GLN A 146 2.27 20.64 21.06
CA GLN A 146 1.97 21.22 19.74
C GLN A 146 3.11 21.03 18.74
N GLN A 147 4.37 21.20 19.17
CA GLN A 147 5.55 20.91 18.33
C GLN A 147 5.61 19.43 17.95
N GLY A 148 5.33 18.52 18.89
CA GLY A 148 5.25 17.08 18.63
C GLY A 148 4.22 16.72 17.56
N ILE A 149 3.01 17.30 17.65
CA ILE A 149 1.95 17.14 16.64
C ILE A 149 2.42 17.66 15.28
N GLN A 150 3.08 18.81 15.23
CA GLN A 150 3.57 19.38 13.97
C GLN A 150 4.63 18.47 13.32
N ALA A 151 5.58 17.96 14.10
CA ALA A 151 6.60 17.04 13.62
C ALA A 151 5.99 15.74 13.08
N LYS A 152 5.04 15.14 13.81
CA LYS A 152 4.33 13.93 13.37
C LYS A 152 3.48 14.18 12.13
N THR A 153 2.87 15.35 12.01
CA THR A 153 2.13 15.74 10.81
C THR A 153 3.05 15.80 9.60
N GLN A 154 4.24 16.39 9.72
CA GLN A 154 5.23 16.42 8.64
C GLN A 154 5.70 15.01 8.26
N GLN A 155 6.01 14.18 9.25
CA GLN A 155 6.39 12.79 9.02
C GLN A 155 5.26 12.02 8.31
N LEU A 156 4.01 12.17 8.76
CA LEU A 156 2.86 11.51 8.17
C LEU A 156 2.63 11.95 6.71
N MET A 157 2.80 13.24 6.41
CA MET A 157 2.75 13.73 5.02
C MET A 157 3.84 13.10 4.15
N GLN A 158 5.07 12.99 4.67
CA GLN A 158 6.17 12.36 3.94
C GLN A 158 5.87 10.88 3.67
N VAL A 159 5.60 10.10 4.73
CA VAL A 159 5.39 8.65 4.58
C VAL A 159 4.11 8.34 3.80
N GLY A 160 3.09 9.20 3.89
CA GLY A 160 1.86 9.11 3.09
C GLY A 160 2.13 9.32 1.59
N GLY A 161 2.98 10.30 1.25
CA GLY A 161 3.41 10.50 -0.14
C GLY A 161 4.21 9.33 -0.69
N GLU A 162 5.12 8.77 0.11
CA GLU A 162 5.88 7.56 -0.25
C GLU A 162 4.97 6.35 -0.41
N LEU A 163 3.98 6.19 0.46
CA LEU A 163 2.99 5.11 0.37
C LEU A 163 2.17 5.23 -0.92
N GLN A 164 1.71 6.43 -1.27
CA GLN A 164 0.96 6.67 -2.51
C GLN A 164 1.79 6.35 -3.76
N GLN A 165 3.08 6.73 -3.77
CA GLN A 165 3.98 6.38 -4.86
C GLN A 165 4.20 4.87 -4.98
N ALA A 166 4.39 4.19 -3.84
CA ALA A 166 4.52 2.73 -3.81
C ALA A 166 3.25 2.03 -4.28
N GLN A 167 2.06 2.53 -3.91
CA GLN A 167 0.79 2.00 -4.40
C GLN A 167 0.70 2.10 -5.92
N ALA A 168 0.98 3.28 -6.50
CA ALA A 168 0.94 3.48 -7.94
C ALA A 168 1.92 2.54 -8.68
N ALA A 169 3.13 2.33 -8.12
CA ALA A 169 4.10 1.40 -8.69
C ALA A 169 3.60 -0.06 -8.67
N LEU A 170 2.96 -0.49 -7.57
CA LEU A 170 2.37 -1.83 -7.49
C LEU A 170 1.16 -1.99 -8.41
N GLU A 171 0.31 -0.97 -8.54
CA GLU A 171 -0.81 -0.97 -9.49
C GLU A 171 -0.32 -1.09 -10.94
N GLN A 172 0.74 -0.37 -11.30
CA GLN A 172 1.36 -0.49 -12.61
C GLN A 172 1.96 -1.89 -12.83
N LYS A 173 2.57 -2.48 -11.80
CA LYS A 173 3.28 -3.75 -11.89
C LYS A 173 2.36 -4.97 -11.86
N PHE A 174 1.28 -4.91 -11.08
CA PHE A 174 0.42 -6.05 -10.74
C PHE A 174 -1.08 -5.79 -10.96
N GLY A 175 -1.53 -4.53 -11.03
CA GLY A 175 -2.95 -4.16 -10.98
C GLY A 175 -3.79 -4.58 -12.19
N ALA A 176 -3.21 -4.66 -13.40
CA ALA A 176 -3.93 -5.12 -14.59
C ALA A 176 -4.33 -6.61 -14.50
N SER A 177 -3.55 -7.40 -13.76
CA SER A 177 -3.74 -8.85 -13.60
C SER A 177 -4.37 -9.21 -12.25
N ALA A 178 -4.52 -8.25 -11.34
CA ALA A 178 -5.11 -8.43 -10.01
C ALA A 178 -6.65 -8.20 -9.97
N LYS A 179 -7.23 -7.68 -11.06
CA LYS A 179 -8.69 -7.46 -11.20
C LYS A 179 -9.45 -8.76 -11.42
#